data_AF-A0A6M6DST9-F1
#
_entry.id   AF-A0A6M6DST9-F1
#
_cell.length_a   1.000
_cell.length_b   1.000
_cell.length_c   1.000
_cell.angle_alpha   90.00
_cell.angle_beta   90.00
_cell.angle_gamma   90.00
#
_symmetry.space_group_name_H-M   'P 1'
#
loop_
_entity.id
_entity.type
_entity.pdbx_description
1 polymer ?
#
loop_
_entity_poly.entity_id
_entity_poly.type
_entity_poly.pdbx_seq_one_letter_code
_entity_poly.pdbx_strand_id
1 'polypeptide(L)'
;DKITHDVCLMISIILSITKFFIFNLRGQELLRLVRKIDNTRAEQSNRGDSETVSILDASYRSARAVTLRMTCFGPVPAIWAIIPIIMRKVGIFPPERELPGTSWYTGRDSESPIYETLYVLQYFSMQNSFFTAVGPDLLFVSIIVHAAGQLEVLNARLRRVGEMTNPHKQLKPQEELPHEVCCEEMAWTDLCSCIRHHQAIIKLINEIERMVSKIVLLQFLGATVIICVTLYQSSKHTENMAALLMLQGYLGLIMYEVFMYCWHAEDILYQLMSASYSYYALLRQVNDK
;
A
#
# COMPACT_ATOMS: atom_id res chain seq x y z
N ASP A 1 15.55 25.92 12.89
CA ASP A 1 15.93 26.51 11.59
C ASP A 1 14.79 26.34 10.59
N LYS A 2 14.11 27.44 10.20
CA LYS A 2 12.97 27.38 9.25
C LYS A 2 13.35 26.74 7.90
N ILE A 3 14.61 26.90 7.48
CA ILE A 3 15.16 26.38 6.22
C ILE A 3 15.06 24.86 6.12
N THR A 4 15.39 24.10 7.17
CA THR A 4 15.38 22.63 7.10
C THR A 4 13.97 22.07 7.00
N HIS A 5 13.00 22.71 7.67
CA HIS A 5 11.59 22.38 7.54
C HIS A 5 11.09 22.62 6.10
N ASP A 6 11.41 23.77 5.52
CA ASP A 6 11.00 24.14 4.16
C ASP A 6 11.61 23.19 3.11
N VAL A 7 12.86 22.77 3.31
CA VAL A 7 13.52 21.76 2.46
C VAL A 7 12.79 20.42 2.51
N CYS A 8 12.38 19.95 3.70
CA CYS A 8 11.61 18.71 3.82
C CYS A 8 10.27 18.79 3.07
N LEU A 9 9.56 19.92 3.18
CA LEU A 9 8.30 20.13 2.46
C LEU A 9 8.54 20.19 0.94
N MET A 10 9.59 20.86 0.48
CA MET A 10 9.95 20.89 -0.94
C MET A 10 10.23 19.49 -1.49
N ILE A 11 11.02 18.68 -0.77
CA ILE A 11 11.30 17.29 -1.17
C ILE A 11 9.98 16.50 -1.28
N SER A 12 9.11 16.59 -0.28
CA SER A 12 7.81 15.91 -0.30
C SER A 12 6.93 16.34 -1.47
N ILE A 13 6.90 17.64 -1.79
CA ILE A 13 6.15 18.17 -2.93
C ILE A 13 6.73 17.63 -4.24
N ILE A 14 8.06 17.64 -4.41
CA ILE A 14 8.73 17.12 -5.62
C ILE A 14 8.42 15.63 -5.81
N LEU A 15 8.49 14.84 -4.74
CA LEU A 15 8.13 13.41 -4.76
C LEU A 15 6.67 13.22 -5.16
N SER A 16 5.77 13.98 -4.56
CA SER A 16 4.32 13.92 -4.83
C SER A 16 4.00 14.26 -6.28
N ILE A 17 4.59 15.34 -6.80
CA ILE A 17 4.44 15.74 -8.20
C ILE A 17 4.97 14.65 -9.13
N THR A 18 6.16 14.10 -8.83
CA THR A 18 6.77 13.03 -9.63
C THR A 18 5.88 11.79 -9.66
N LYS A 19 5.37 11.34 -8.50
CA LYS A 19 4.41 10.24 -8.40
C LYS A 19 3.15 10.52 -9.20
N PHE A 20 2.57 11.70 -9.04
CA PHE A 20 1.36 12.11 -9.73
C PHE A 20 1.56 12.08 -11.25
N PHE A 21 2.67 12.63 -11.76
CA PHE A 21 2.99 12.56 -13.19
C PHE A 21 3.14 11.11 -13.67
N ILE A 22 3.87 10.26 -12.95
CA ILE A 22 4.04 8.85 -13.32
C ILE A 22 2.68 8.12 -13.32
N PHE A 23 1.86 8.36 -12.29
CA PHE A 23 0.51 7.80 -12.18
C PHE A 23 -0.35 8.18 -13.38
N ASN A 24 -0.35 9.46 -13.77
CA ASN A 24 -1.12 9.94 -14.93
C ASN A 24 -0.58 9.35 -16.25
N LEU A 25 0.74 9.31 -16.44
CA LEU A 25 1.36 8.76 -17.65
C LEU A 25 1.06 7.25 -17.81
N ARG A 26 0.95 6.52 -16.70
CA ARG A 26 0.67 5.08 -16.70
C ARG A 26 -0.78 4.72 -16.36
N GLY A 27 -1.69 5.69 -16.35
CA GLY A 27 -3.07 5.49 -15.90
C GLY A 27 -3.80 4.39 -16.67
N GLN A 28 -3.54 4.24 -17.97
CA GLN A 28 -4.14 3.19 -18.80
C GLN A 28 -3.64 1.78 -18.44
N GLU A 29 -2.36 1.65 -18.09
CA GLU A 29 -1.78 0.37 -17.64
C GLU A 29 -2.31 -0.01 -16.26
N LEU A 30 -2.38 0.97 -15.35
CA LEU A 30 -2.95 0.83 -14.00
C LEU A 30 -4.41 0.37 -14.05
N LEU A 31 -5.23 1.03 -14.87
CA LEU A 31 -6.64 0.69 -15.01
C LEU A 31 -6.83 -0.72 -15.60
N ARG A 32 -6.00 -1.10 -16.58
CA ARG A 32 -5.99 -2.47 -17.12
C ARG A 32 -5.64 -3.50 -16.05
N LEU A 33 -4.66 -3.20 -15.19
CA LEU A 33 -4.23 -4.07 -14.10
C LEU A 33 -5.31 -4.26 -13.04
N VAL A 34 -5.93 -3.15 -12.60
CA VAL A 34 -7.04 -3.17 -11.64
C VAL A 34 -8.21 -3.98 -12.19
N ARG A 35 -8.63 -3.74 -13.44
CA ARG A 35 -9.70 -4.51 -14.08
C ARG A 35 -9.37 -6.00 -14.20
N LYS A 36 -8.12 -6.34 -14.50
CA LYS A 36 -7.67 -7.74 -14.58
C LYS A 36 -7.78 -8.42 -13.21
N ILE A 37 -7.37 -7.75 -12.14
CA ILE A 37 -7.50 -8.25 -10.76
C ILE A 37 -8.98 -8.41 -10.39
N ASP A 38 -9.80 -7.39 -10.65
CA ASP A 38 -11.23 -7.39 -10.31
C ASP A 38 -12.00 -8.49 -11.06
N ASN A 39 -11.76 -8.64 -12.37
CA ASN A 39 -12.38 -9.70 -13.18
C ASN A 39 -11.97 -11.09 -12.69
N THR A 40 -10.67 -11.30 -12.43
CA THR A 40 -10.16 -12.58 -11.91
C THR A 40 -10.79 -12.90 -10.56
N ARG A 41 -10.89 -11.91 -9.67
CA ARG A 41 -11.56 -12.05 -8.37
C ARG A 41 -13.04 -12.39 -8.53
N ALA A 42 -13.76 -11.70 -9.41
CA ALA A 42 -15.19 -11.96 -9.62
C ALA A 42 -15.44 -13.38 -10.13
N GLU A 43 -14.63 -13.85 -11.08
CA GLU A 43 -14.68 -15.23 -11.58
C GLU A 43 -14.39 -16.25 -10.47
N GLN A 44 -13.35 -16.02 -9.68
CA GLN A 44 -12.99 -16.88 -8.56
C GLN A 44 -13.99 -16.83 -7.41
N SER A 45 -14.65 -15.70 -7.17
CA SER A 45 -15.69 -15.59 -6.14
C SER A 45 -16.95 -16.36 -6.52
N ASN A 46 -17.28 -16.41 -7.82
CA ASN A 46 -18.46 -17.11 -8.32
C ASN A 46 -18.24 -18.64 -8.42
N ARG A 47 -17.02 -19.06 -8.73
CA ARG A 47 -16.66 -20.48 -8.93
C ARG A 47 -15.94 -21.11 -7.74
N GLY A 48 -15.42 -20.28 -6.85
CA GLY A 48 -14.60 -20.69 -5.74
C GLY A 48 -15.42 -21.27 -4.60
N ASP A 49 -14.76 -22.15 -3.86
CA ASP A 49 -15.25 -22.68 -2.61
C ASP A 49 -15.18 -21.63 -1.48
N SER A 50 -15.79 -21.95 -0.33
CA SER A 50 -15.86 -21.03 0.82
C SER A 50 -14.49 -20.54 1.30
N GLU A 51 -13.44 -21.37 1.22
CA GLU A 51 -12.09 -20.94 1.63
C GLU A 51 -11.54 -19.90 0.64
N THR A 52 -11.67 -20.11 -0.68
CA THR A 52 -11.25 -19.15 -1.71
C THR A 52 -11.93 -17.79 -1.52
N VAL A 53 -13.25 -17.78 -1.30
CA VAL A 53 -14.01 -16.54 -1.08
C VAL A 53 -13.53 -15.82 0.19
N SER A 54 -13.30 -16.58 1.27
CA SER A 54 -12.84 -16.01 2.54
C SER A 54 -11.46 -15.33 2.44
N ILE A 55 -10.55 -15.90 1.65
CA ILE A 55 -9.21 -15.34 1.37
C ILE A 55 -9.36 -14.03 0.59
N LEU A 56 -10.15 -14.03 -0.50
CA LEU A 56 -10.37 -12.84 -1.32
C LEU A 56 -10.99 -11.68 -0.52
N ASP A 57 -11.92 -12.00 0.38
CA ASP A 57 -12.53 -11.00 1.27
C ASP A 57 -11.59 -10.54 2.38
N ALA A 58 -10.69 -11.40 2.86
CA ALA A 58 -9.62 -10.99 3.78
C ALA A 58 -8.66 -10.00 3.10
N SER A 59 -8.22 -10.27 1.86
CA SER A 59 -7.37 -9.35 1.10
C SER A 59 -8.06 -8.01 0.84
N TYR A 60 -9.35 -8.02 0.49
CA TYR A 60 -10.13 -6.79 0.32
C TYR A 60 -10.27 -5.99 1.62
N ARG A 61 -10.56 -6.67 2.74
CA ARG A 61 -10.62 -6.03 4.06
C ARG A 61 -9.28 -5.44 4.46
N SER A 62 -8.17 -6.12 4.17
CA SER A 62 -6.81 -5.63 4.40
C SER A 62 -6.53 -4.35 3.60
N ALA A 63 -6.77 -4.36 2.29
CA ALA A 63 -6.58 -3.19 1.42
C ALA A 63 -7.45 -1.99 1.86
N ARG A 64 -8.72 -2.26 2.20
CA ARG A 64 -9.64 -1.25 2.74
C ARG A 64 -9.18 -0.71 4.09
N ALA A 65 -8.67 -1.57 4.98
CA ALA A 65 -8.17 -1.15 6.29
C ALA A 65 -6.92 -0.27 6.19
N VAL A 66 -6.00 -0.57 5.27
CA VAL A 66 -4.84 0.30 4.98
C VAL A 66 -5.31 1.66 4.45
N THR A 67 -6.21 1.65 3.46
CA THR A 67 -6.77 2.87 2.88
C THR A 67 -7.48 3.72 3.94
N LEU A 68 -8.29 3.10 4.80
CA LEU A 68 -9.02 3.80 5.86
C LEU A 68 -8.05 4.38 6.90
N ARG A 69 -7.08 3.58 7.38
CA ARG A 69 -6.06 4.04 8.34
C ARG A 69 -5.29 5.24 7.80
N MET A 70 -4.89 5.21 6.52
CA MET A 70 -4.19 6.34 5.91
C MET A 70 -5.09 7.54 5.68
N THR A 71 -6.36 7.33 5.33
CA THR A 71 -7.35 8.41 5.19
C THR A 71 -7.61 9.11 6.52
N CYS A 72 -7.52 8.41 7.65
CA CYS A 72 -7.60 9.01 8.98
C CYS A 72 -6.47 10.02 9.26
N PHE A 73 -5.31 9.93 8.59
CA PHE A 73 -4.27 10.97 8.63
C PHE A 73 -4.58 12.17 7.73
N GLY A 74 -5.61 12.10 6.89
CA GLY A 74 -6.02 13.16 5.97
C GLY A 74 -6.29 14.53 6.60
N PRO A 75 -6.82 14.64 7.83
CA PRO A 75 -6.98 15.93 8.51
C PRO A 75 -5.68 16.56 9.04
N VAL A 76 -4.54 15.84 9.05
CA VAL A 76 -3.29 16.36 9.63
C VAL A 76 -2.82 17.67 8.99
N PRO A 77 -2.81 17.85 7.65
CA PRO A 77 -2.48 19.13 7.04
C PRO A 77 -3.46 20.25 7.41
N ALA A 78 -4.75 19.93 7.55
CA ALA A 78 -5.77 20.89 7.99
C ALA A 78 -5.53 21.34 9.43
N ILE A 79 -5.21 20.42 10.34
CA ILE A 79 -4.84 20.73 11.72
C ILE A 79 -3.59 21.63 11.74
N TRP A 80 -2.58 21.28 10.95
CA TRP A 80 -1.35 22.07 10.82
C TRP A 80 -1.62 23.50 10.36
N ALA A 81 -2.52 23.68 9.39
CA ALA A 81 -2.93 25.00 8.93
C ALA A 81 -3.63 25.81 10.02
N ILE A 82 -4.48 25.19 10.84
CA ILE A 82 -5.33 25.85 11.84
C ILE A 82 -4.57 26.20 13.13
N ILE A 83 -3.52 25.47 13.50
CA ILE A 83 -2.76 25.68 14.74
C ILE A 83 -2.27 27.11 14.95
N PRO A 84 -1.66 27.80 13.96
CA PRO A 84 -1.27 29.20 14.08
C PRO A 84 -2.44 30.13 14.46
N ILE A 85 -3.65 29.88 13.94
CA ILE A 85 -4.85 30.66 14.30
C ILE A 85 -5.22 30.44 15.76
N ILE A 86 -5.27 29.18 16.20
CA ILE A 86 -5.63 28.83 17.58
C ILE A 86 -4.61 29.44 18.55
N MET A 87 -3.33 29.25 18.27
CA MET A 87 -2.26 29.72 19.14
C MET A 87 -2.18 31.25 19.22
N ARG A 88 -2.52 31.96 18.13
CA ARG A 88 -2.66 33.42 18.16
C ARG A 88 -3.86 33.86 19.03
N LYS A 89 -4.99 33.16 18.95
CA LYS A 89 -6.16 33.45 19.81
C LYS A 89 -5.88 33.21 21.29
N VAL A 90 -5.04 32.24 21.62
CA VAL A 90 -4.63 31.91 23.01
C VAL A 90 -3.50 32.83 23.51
N GLY A 91 -2.93 33.68 22.64
CA GLY A 91 -1.88 34.64 23.01
C GLY A 91 -0.48 34.02 23.18
N ILE A 92 -0.26 32.80 22.68
CA ILE A 92 1.02 32.08 22.78
C ILE A 92 1.96 32.45 21.63
N PHE A 93 1.42 32.67 20.42
CA PHE A 93 2.19 33.08 19.25
C PHE A 93 2.16 34.60 19.04
N PRO A 94 3.17 35.18 18.35
CA PRO A 94 3.19 36.60 18.05
C PRO A 94 1.91 37.05 17.31
N PRO A 95 1.47 38.30 17.53
CA PRO A 95 0.24 38.84 16.92
C PRO A 95 0.36 39.03 15.40
N GLU A 96 1.57 38.90 14.85
CA GLU A 96 1.85 39.03 13.43
C GLU A 96 1.13 37.94 12.62
N ARG A 97 0.54 38.39 11.49
CA ARG A 97 -0.19 37.55 10.55
C ARG A 97 0.78 36.73 9.71
N GLU A 98 1.15 35.56 10.21
CA GLU A 98 1.85 34.55 9.42
C GLU A 98 0.85 33.64 8.68
N LEU A 99 1.21 33.26 7.46
CA LEU A 99 0.53 32.23 6.67
C LEU A 99 0.99 30.83 7.15
N PRO A 100 0.15 29.79 7.02
CA PRO A 100 0.52 28.42 7.37
C PRO A 100 1.81 27.98 6.67
N GLY A 101 1.87 28.13 5.35
CA GLY A 101 3.06 27.84 4.55
C GLY A 101 3.96 29.07 4.45
N THR A 102 5.22 28.91 4.84
CA THR A 102 6.32 29.85 4.60
C THR A 102 6.50 30.04 3.09
N SER A 103 5.97 31.13 2.55
CA SER A 103 6.05 31.44 1.13
C SER A 103 5.98 32.93 0.90
N TRP A 104 6.71 33.40 -0.11
CA TRP A 104 6.75 34.79 -0.53
C TRP A 104 5.90 34.95 -1.79
N TYR A 105 4.83 35.75 -1.73
CA TYR A 105 3.97 36.01 -2.88
C TYR A 105 4.19 37.42 -3.44
N THR A 106 3.76 38.44 -2.71
CA THR A 106 3.62 39.80 -3.24
C THR A 106 4.16 40.89 -2.31
N GLY A 107 4.68 40.51 -1.14
CA GLY A 107 5.16 41.45 -0.12
C GLY A 107 4.05 42.18 0.66
N ARG A 108 2.77 41.98 0.28
CA ARG A 108 1.56 42.46 1.00
C ARG A 108 0.76 41.32 1.59
N ASP A 109 1.45 40.22 1.89
CA ASP A 109 0.83 38.93 2.19
C ASP A 109 0.10 38.96 3.56
N SER A 110 0.40 39.94 4.41
CA SER A 110 -0.22 40.17 5.73
C SER A 110 -1.41 41.14 5.70
N GLU A 111 -1.69 41.80 4.57
CA GLU A 111 -2.76 42.80 4.44
C GLU A 111 -4.10 42.15 4.09
N SER A 112 -5.21 42.66 4.66
CA SER A 112 -6.56 42.24 4.28
C SER A 112 -7.02 42.97 3.02
N PRO A 113 -7.67 42.33 2.02
CA PRO A 113 -8.22 40.95 2.00
C PRO A 113 -7.27 39.87 1.41
N ILE A 114 -6.03 40.24 1.09
CA ILE A 114 -5.06 39.35 0.42
C ILE A 114 -4.69 38.19 1.35
N TYR A 115 -4.44 38.46 2.62
CA TYR A 115 -4.14 37.46 3.64
C TYR A 115 -5.21 36.38 3.73
N GLU A 116 -6.47 36.77 3.85
CA GLU A 116 -7.58 35.81 3.98
C GLU A 116 -7.72 34.94 2.72
N THR A 117 -7.51 35.53 1.54
CA THR A 117 -7.56 34.81 0.26
C THR A 117 -6.41 33.80 0.13
N LEU A 118 -5.19 34.22 0.44
CA LEU A 118 -4.00 33.36 0.41
C LEU A 118 -4.10 32.23 1.43
N TYR A 119 -4.66 32.51 2.61
CA TYR A 119 -4.84 31.50 3.64
C TYR A 119 -5.80 30.39 3.19
N VAL A 120 -6.96 30.75 2.61
CA VAL A 120 -7.91 29.78 2.06
C VAL A 120 -7.28 28.98 0.92
N LEU A 121 -6.53 29.64 0.04
CA LEU A 121 -5.83 28.98 -1.06
C LEU A 121 -4.79 27.96 -0.55
N GLN A 122 -3.96 28.34 0.43
CA GLN A 122 -2.97 27.45 1.03
C GLN A 122 -3.62 26.26 1.71
N TYR A 123 -4.72 26.45 2.44
CA TYR A 123 -5.46 25.36 3.08
C TYR A 123 -5.89 24.29 2.07
N PHE A 124 -6.55 24.70 0.97
CA PHE A 124 -6.96 23.77 -0.08
C PHE A 124 -5.77 23.14 -0.80
N SER A 125 -4.72 23.94 -1.06
CA SER A 125 -3.49 23.44 -1.68
C SER A 125 -2.85 22.33 -0.85
N MET A 126 -2.72 22.52 0.47
CA MET A 126 -2.14 21.53 1.38
C MET A 126 -2.96 20.24 1.42
N GLN A 127 -4.29 20.36 1.44
CA GLN A 127 -5.17 19.18 1.44
C GLN A 127 -5.06 18.41 0.11
N ASN A 128 -5.04 19.12 -1.02
CA ASN A 128 -4.86 18.51 -2.33
C ASN A 128 -3.48 17.86 -2.44
N SER A 129 -2.42 18.55 -2.01
CA SER A 129 -1.05 18.02 -1.99
C SER A 129 -0.96 16.70 -1.23
N PHE A 130 -1.59 16.61 -0.05
CA PHE A 130 -1.66 15.37 0.72
C PHE A 130 -2.29 14.22 -0.08
N PHE A 131 -3.47 14.43 -0.67
CA PHE A 131 -4.14 13.38 -1.45
C PHE A 131 -3.36 12.99 -2.71
N THR A 132 -2.73 13.95 -3.39
CA THR A 132 -1.87 13.65 -4.55
C THR A 132 -0.60 12.90 -4.18
N ALA A 133 -0.09 13.08 -2.96
CA ALA A 133 1.07 12.37 -2.44
C ALA A 133 0.73 10.91 -2.11
N VAL A 134 -0.34 10.73 -1.32
CA VAL A 134 -0.71 9.47 -0.67
C VAL A 134 -1.56 8.57 -1.57
N GLY A 135 -2.39 9.16 -2.44
CA GLY A 135 -3.35 8.42 -3.28
C GLY A 135 -2.69 7.35 -4.16
N PRO A 136 -1.64 7.67 -4.94
CA PRO A 136 -0.92 6.68 -5.73
C PRO A 136 -0.33 5.55 -4.88
N ASP A 137 0.22 5.87 -3.70
CA ASP A 137 0.82 4.86 -2.83
C ASP A 137 -0.23 3.87 -2.31
N LEU A 138 -1.40 4.37 -1.89
CA LEU A 138 -2.51 3.53 -1.44
C LEU A 138 -3.03 2.60 -2.54
N LEU A 139 -3.08 3.09 -3.78
CA LEU A 139 -3.46 2.26 -4.90
C LEU A 139 -2.43 1.16 -5.17
N PHE A 140 -1.13 1.49 -5.17
CA PHE A 140 -0.07 0.49 -5.37
C PHE A 140 -0.06 -0.56 -4.27
N VAL A 141 -0.18 -0.15 -3.00
CA VAL A 141 -0.29 -1.08 -1.88
C VAL A 141 -1.54 -1.96 -2.01
N SER A 142 -2.69 -1.41 -2.40
CA SER A 142 -3.91 -2.20 -2.61
C SER A 142 -3.73 -3.26 -3.70
N ILE A 143 -3.07 -2.91 -4.81
CA ILE A 143 -2.75 -3.84 -5.90
C ILE A 143 -1.82 -4.97 -5.39
N ILE A 144 -0.81 -4.63 -4.59
CA ILE A 144 0.12 -5.60 -3.96
C ILE A 144 -0.65 -6.55 -3.04
N VAL A 145 -1.54 -6.03 -2.17
CA VAL A 145 -2.38 -6.84 -1.28
C VAL A 145 -3.27 -7.81 -2.07
N HIS A 146 -3.87 -7.34 -3.16
CA HIS A 146 -4.68 -8.21 -4.01
C HIS A 146 -3.86 -9.28 -4.73
N ALA A 147 -2.64 -8.96 -5.16
CA ALA A 147 -1.72 -9.95 -5.74
C ALA A 147 -1.29 -11.00 -4.71
N ALA A 148 -1.00 -10.60 -3.47
CA ALA A 148 -0.73 -11.52 -2.36
C ALA A 148 -1.93 -12.46 -2.10
N GLY A 149 -3.14 -11.91 -2.10
CA GLY A 149 -4.37 -12.71 -2.00
C GLY A 149 -4.54 -13.74 -3.11
N GLN A 150 -4.16 -13.40 -4.35
CA GLN A 150 -4.18 -14.36 -5.47
C GLN A 150 -3.17 -15.50 -5.28
N LEU A 151 -1.98 -15.21 -4.73
CA LEU A 151 -1.01 -16.24 -4.34
C LEU A 151 -1.54 -17.11 -3.20
N GLU A 152 -2.21 -16.53 -2.21
CA GLU A 152 -2.80 -17.28 -1.10
C GLU A 152 -3.90 -18.25 -1.59
N VAL A 153 -4.76 -17.80 -2.52
CA VAL A 153 -5.75 -18.67 -3.18
C VAL A 153 -5.06 -19.81 -3.93
N LEU A 154 -3.96 -19.52 -4.63
CA LEU A 154 -3.16 -20.56 -5.30
C LEU A 154 -2.60 -21.56 -4.29
N ASN A 155 -2.04 -21.10 -3.17
CA ASN A 155 -1.49 -21.96 -2.11
C ASN A 155 -2.56 -22.87 -1.51
N ALA A 156 -3.75 -22.34 -1.25
CA ALA A 156 -4.88 -23.12 -0.77
C ALA A 156 -5.27 -24.24 -1.77
N ARG A 157 -5.31 -23.92 -3.07
CA ARG A 157 -5.61 -24.91 -4.13
C ARG A 157 -4.52 -25.97 -4.26
N LEU A 158 -3.24 -25.57 -4.25
CA LEU A 158 -2.12 -26.50 -4.30
C LEU A 158 -2.13 -27.46 -3.09
N ARG A 159 -2.43 -26.95 -1.89
CA ARG A 159 -2.56 -27.77 -0.69
C ARG A 159 -3.65 -28.84 -0.86
N ARG A 160 -4.82 -28.48 -1.40
CA ARG A 160 -5.91 -29.45 -1.66
C ARG A 160 -5.53 -30.50 -2.67
N VAL A 161 -4.84 -30.12 -3.76
CA VAL A 161 -4.32 -31.09 -4.72
C VAL A 161 -3.38 -32.08 -4.02
N GLY A 162 -2.50 -31.60 -3.13
CA GLY A 162 -1.61 -32.49 -2.36
C GLY A 162 -2.34 -33.40 -1.39
N GLU A 163 -3.48 -32.98 -0.84
CA GLU A 163 -4.30 -33.84 0.01
C GLU A 163 -5.05 -34.91 -0.79
N MET A 164 -5.45 -34.64 -2.04
CA MET A 164 -6.07 -35.62 -2.92
C MET A 164 -5.08 -36.71 -3.38
N THR A 165 -3.81 -36.35 -3.60
CA THR A 165 -2.79 -37.28 -4.10
C THR A 165 -2.22 -38.20 -3.02
N ASN A 166 -2.40 -37.88 -1.73
CA ASN A 166 -1.79 -38.58 -0.60
C ASN A 166 -2.72 -39.67 -0.01
N PRO A 167 -2.48 -40.98 -0.28
CA PRO A 167 -3.41 -42.05 0.09
C PRO A 167 -3.53 -42.28 1.61
N HIS A 168 -2.51 -41.91 2.39
CA HIS A 168 -2.43 -42.24 3.81
C HIS A 168 -3.36 -41.43 4.72
N LYS A 169 -3.98 -40.34 4.24
CA LYS A 169 -4.93 -39.52 5.01
C LYS A 169 -6.39 -39.95 4.84
N GLN A 170 -6.70 -40.77 3.83
CA GLN A 170 -8.03 -41.35 3.65
C GLN A 170 -8.15 -42.64 4.46
N LEU A 171 -8.32 -42.48 5.77
CA LEU A 171 -8.58 -43.59 6.69
C LEU A 171 -10.04 -44.09 6.55
N LYS A 172 -10.39 -44.66 5.39
CA LYS A 172 -11.55 -45.55 5.25
C LYS A 172 -11.19 -46.67 4.26
N PRO A 173 -11.11 -47.94 4.69
CA PRO A 173 -10.98 -49.06 3.77
C PRO A 173 -12.31 -49.24 3.04
N GLN A 174 -12.37 -48.92 1.75
CA GLN A 174 -13.48 -49.34 0.90
C GLN A 174 -12.99 -49.68 -0.52
N GLU A 175 -13.21 -50.95 -0.85
CA GLU A 175 -13.11 -51.68 -2.12
C GLU A 175 -12.54 -50.97 -3.35
N GLU A 176 -11.46 -51.57 -3.87
CA GLU A 176 -10.81 -51.32 -5.17
C GLU A 176 -11.84 -51.41 -6.32
N LEU A 177 -12.24 -50.26 -6.88
CA LEU A 177 -13.05 -50.10 -8.10
C LEU A 177 -12.81 -48.67 -8.66
N PRO A 178 -13.29 -48.30 -9.88
CA PRO A 178 -12.80 -47.24 -10.80
C PRO A 178 -12.69 -45.80 -10.28
N HIS A 179 -13.03 -45.57 -9.03
CA HIS A 179 -13.02 -44.27 -8.36
C HIS A 179 -11.60 -43.69 -8.21
N GLU A 180 -10.58 -44.55 -8.11
CA GLU A 180 -9.18 -44.14 -7.94
C GLU A 180 -8.61 -43.47 -9.20
N VAL A 181 -8.93 -44.02 -10.39
CA VAL A 181 -8.52 -43.45 -11.69
C VAL A 181 -9.18 -42.09 -11.94
N CYS A 182 -10.46 -41.91 -11.59
CA CYS A 182 -11.14 -40.62 -11.68
C CYS A 182 -10.54 -39.57 -10.73
N CYS A 183 -10.11 -39.96 -9.52
CA CYS A 183 -9.48 -39.05 -8.58
C CYS A 183 -8.11 -38.57 -9.08
N GLU A 184 -7.34 -39.44 -9.72
CA GLU A 184 -6.02 -39.09 -10.29
C GLU A 184 -6.16 -38.16 -11.51
N GLU A 185 -7.12 -38.42 -12.41
CA GLU A 185 -7.40 -37.52 -13.55
C GLU A 185 -7.90 -36.13 -13.09
N MET A 186 -8.74 -36.07 -12.06
CA MET A 186 -9.19 -34.81 -11.46
C MET A 186 -8.03 -34.05 -10.79
N ALA A 187 -7.20 -34.75 -10.00
CA ALA A 187 -6.02 -34.15 -9.36
C ALA A 187 -5.01 -33.61 -10.39
N TRP A 188 -4.81 -34.32 -11.50
CA TRP A 188 -3.95 -33.87 -12.61
C TRP A 188 -4.51 -32.60 -13.29
N THR A 189 -5.81 -32.59 -13.55
CA THR A 189 -6.49 -31.44 -14.16
C THR A 189 -6.40 -30.20 -13.26
N ASP A 190 -6.60 -30.38 -11.96
CA ASP A 190 -6.48 -29.31 -10.96
C ASP A 190 -5.03 -28.82 -10.81
N LEU A 191 -4.04 -29.72 -10.87
CA LEU A 191 -2.63 -29.34 -10.87
C LEU A 191 -2.29 -28.49 -12.09
N CYS A 192 -2.74 -28.88 -13.28
CA CYS A 192 -2.58 -28.11 -14.51
C CYS A 192 -3.25 -26.72 -14.41
N SER A 193 -4.43 -26.64 -13.79
CA SER A 193 -5.10 -25.37 -13.48
C SER A 193 -4.28 -24.51 -12.53
N CYS A 194 -3.70 -25.09 -11.47
CA CYS A 194 -2.83 -24.40 -10.52
C CYS A 194 -1.55 -23.87 -11.21
N ILE A 195 -0.91 -24.65 -12.08
CA ILE A 195 0.27 -24.21 -12.83
C ILE A 195 -0.07 -23.01 -13.73
N ARG A 196 -1.20 -23.08 -14.46
CA ARG A 196 -1.66 -21.97 -15.30
C ARG A 196 -1.97 -20.72 -14.47
N HIS A 197 -2.61 -20.90 -13.32
CA HIS A 197 -2.91 -19.81 -12.40
C HIS A 197 -1.63 -19.18 -11.84
N HIS A 198 -0.66 -19.98 -11.41
CA HIS A 198 0.65 -19.51 -10.95
C HIS A 198 1.39 -18.70 -12.02
N GLN A 199 1.42 -19.19 -13.27
CA GLN A 199 2.01 -18.45 -14.39
C GLN A 199 1.31 -17.10 -14.64
N ALA A 200 -0.03 -17.05 -14.50
CA ALA A 200 -0.78 -15.81 -14.63
C ALA A 200 -0.46 -14.83 -13.49
N ILE A 201 -0.30 -15.32 -12.26
CA ILE A 201 0.09 -14.51 -11.10
C ILE A 201 1.52 -13.98 -11.26
N ILE A 202 2.49 -14.78 -11.71
CA ILE A 202 3.86 -14.30 -11.97
C ILE A 202 3.84 -13.17 -13.01
N LYS A 203 3.06 -13.31 -14.08
CA LYS A 203 2.89 -12.22 -15.07
C LYS A 203 2.29 -10.97 -14.44
N LEU A 204 1.30 -11.12 -13.56
CA LEU A 204 0.70 -10.01 -12.81
C LEU A 204 1.72 -9.32 -11.90
N ILE A 205 2.50 -10.07 -11.12
CA ILE A 205 3.54 -9.53 -10.24
C ILE A 205 4.62 -8.80 -11.04
N ASN A 206 5.06 -9.36 -12.17
CA ASN A 206 6.02 -8.69 -13.05
C ASN A 206 5.46 -7.41 -13.69
N GLU A 207 4.15 -7.34 -13.95
CA GLU A 207 3.47 -6.10 -14.37
C GLU A 207 3.48 -5.08 -13.23
N ILE A 208 3.09 -5.47 -12.02
CA ILE A 208 3.10 -4.62 -10.81
C ILE A 208 4.51 -4.08 -10.54
N GLU A 209 5.51 -4.95 -10.51
CA GLU A 209 6.89 -4.60 -10.21
C GLU A 209 7.44 -3.56 -11.19
N ARG A 210 7.22 -3.74 -12.49
CA ARG A 210 7.66 -2.77 -13.52
C ARG A 210 7.00 -1.40 -13.37
N MET A 211 5.80 -1.34 -12.77
CA MET A 211 5.09 -0.08 -12.52
C MET A 211 5.55 0.58 -11.22
N VAL A 212 5.68 -0.22 -10.16
CA VAL A 212 5.82 0.26 -8.79
C VAL A 212 7.29 0.41 -8.37
N SER A 213 8.21 -0.40 -8.92
CA SER A 213 9.62 -0.47 -8.49
C SER A 213 10.32 0.90 -8.48
N LYS A 214 10.25 1.66 -9.59
CA LYS A 214 10.88 2.99 -9.68
C LYS A 214 10.27 4.00 -8.71
N ILE A 215 8.95 3.92 -8.51
CA ILE A 215 8.21 4.82 -7.65
C ILE A 215 8.56 4.54 -6.19
N VAL A 216 8.58 3.27 -5.81
CA VAL A 216 8.97 2.83 -4.47
C VAL A 216 10.42 3.17 -4.18
N LEU A 217 11.35 2.97 -5.12
CA LEU A 217 12.74 3.38 -4.94
C LEU A 217 12.85 4.88 -4.63
N LEU A 218 12.17 5.71 -5.41
CA LEU A 218 12.15 7.15 -5.20
C LEU A 218 11.51 7.53 -3.86
N GLN A 219 10.43 6.84 -3.47
CA GLN A 219 9.77 7.01 -2.18
C GLN A 219 10.70 6.67 -1.02
N PHE A 220 11.44 5.56 -1.09
CA PHE A 220 12.35 5.15 -0.02
C PHE A 220 13.51 6.14 0.13
N LEU A 221 14.15 6.55 -0.98
CA LEU A 221 15.22 7.54 -0.96
C LEU A 221 14.75 8.87 -0.37
N GLY A 222 13.57 9.33 -0.83
CA GLY A 222 12.93 10.55 -0.32
C GLY A 222 12.60 10.46 1.17
N ALA A 223 11.95 9.37 1.58
CA ALA A 223 11.58 9.12 2.97
C ALA A 223 12.81 9.05 3.88
N THR A 224 13.91 8.42 3.47
CA THR A 224 15.16 8.39 4.25
C THR A 224 15.68 9.80 4.52
N VAL A 225 15.76 10.66 3.49
CA VAL A 225 16.21 12.05 3.66
C VAL A 225 15.27 12.81 4.61
N ILE A 226 13.96 12.69 4.41
CA ILE A 226 12.95 13.35 5.23
C ILE A 226 13.05 12.90 6.69
N ILE A 227 13.15 11.59 6.94
CA ILE A 227 13.28 11.00 8.28
C ILE A 227 14.54 11.55 8.97
N CYS A 228 15.70 11.50 8.32
CA CYS A 228 16.96 11.99 8.88
C CYS A 228 16.89 13.47 9.27
N VAL A 229 16.37 14.32 8.37
CA VAL A 229 16.27 15.75 8.61
C VAL A 229 15.22 16.06 9.68
N THR A 230 14.10 15.33 9.71
CA THR A 230 13.03 15.52 10.72
C THR A 230 13.50 15.09 12.11
N LEU A 231 14.23 13.98 12.24
CA LEU A 231 14.84 13.54 13.50
C LEU A 231 15.85 14.56 14.02
N TYR A 232 16.71 15.08 13.15
CA TYR A 232 17.64 16.16 13.51
C TYR A 232 16.91 17.42 13.99
N GLN A 233 15.84 17.83 13.30
CA GLN A 233 15.03 18.97 13.73
C GLN A 233 14.32 18.72 15.07
N SER A 234 13.84 17.50 15.30
CA SER A 234 13.21 17.10 16.55
C SER A 234 14.18 17.15 17.72
N SER A 235 15.46 16.84 17.51
CA SER A 235 16.51 16.96 18.53
C SER A 235 16.80 18.42 18.91
N LYS A 236 16.51 19.39 18.03
CA LYS A 236 16.78 20.81 18.26
C LYS A 236 15.61 21.57 18.93
N HIS A 237 14.36 21.16 18.72
CA HIS A 237 13.16 21.91 19.17
C HIS A 237 12.55 21.35 20.47
N THR A 238 13.38 20.98 21.44
CA THR A 238 12.91 20.36 22.71
C THR A 238 12.07 21.28 23.59
N GLU A 239 12.16 22.61 23.41
CA GLU A 239 11.46 23.58 24.26
C GLU A 239 10.05 23.95 23.76
N ASN A 240 9.76 23.77 22.46
CA ASN A 240 8.45 24.05 21.89
C ASN A 240 7.65 22.76 21.66
N MET A 241 6.85 22.39 22.66
CA MET A 241 6.03 21.17 22.62
C MET A 241 5.10 21.08 21.40
N ALA A 242 4.52 22.19 20.95
CA ALA A 242 3.62 22.20 19.80
C ALA A 242 4.37 21.92 18.49
N ALA A 243 5.53 22.57 18.28
CA ALA A 243 6.37 22.32 17.12
C ALA A 243 6.92 20.88 17.12
N LEU A 244 7.31 20.37 18.29
CA LEU A 244 7.77 18.99 18.47
C LEU A 244 6.68 17.98 18.09
N LEU A 245 5.44 18.18 18.56
CA LEU A 245 4.32 17.31 18.21
C LEU A 245 4.02 17.30 16.70
N MET A 246 4.10 18.46 16.03
CA MET A 246 3.93 18.54 14.57
C MET A 246 5.04 17.76 13.83
N LEU A 247 6.30 17.91 14.25
CA LEU A 247 7.44 17.19 13.67
C LEU A 247 7.31 15.67 13.88
N GLN A 248 6.86 15.25 15.06
CA GLN A 248 6.62 13.83 15.35
C GLN A 248 5.45 13.25 14.56
N GLY A 249 4.37 14.02 14.38
CA GLY A 249 3.26 13.64 13.51
C GLY A 249 3.69 13.47 12.05
N TYR A 250 4.50 14.39 11.54
CA TYR A 250 5.07 14.32 10.20
C TYR A 250 6.01 13.10 10.05
N LEU A 251 6.89 12.86 11.02
CA LEU A 251 7.76 11.68 11.05
C LEU A 251 6.94 10.38 11.05
N GLY A 252 5.90 10.31 11.87
CA GLY A 252 5.00 9.15 11.96
C GLY A 252 4.30 8.85 10.64
N LEU A 253 3.85 9.88 9.91
CA LEU A 253 3.23 9.73 8.59
C LEU A 253 4.20 9.09 7.58
N ILE A 254 5.42 9.63 7.46
CA ILE A 254 6.42 9.14 6.51
C ILE A 254 6.90 7.73 6.87
N MET A 255 7.08 7.44 8.16
CA MET A 255 7.39 6.08 8.63
C MET A 255 6.29 5.09 8.27
N TYR A 256 5.02 5.49 8.45
CA TYR A 256 3.88 4.65 8.11
C TYR A 256 3.81 4.35 6.60
N GLU A 257 4.09 5.34 5.75
CA GLU A 257 4.17 5.15 4.29
C GLU A 257 5.22 4.10 3.90
N VAL A 258 6.41 4.13 4.51
CA VAL A 258 7.45 3.14 4.25
C VAL A 258 7.04 1.77 4.80
N PHE A 259 6.52 1.74 6.03
CA PHE A 259 6.10 0.52 6.71
C PHE A 259 5.06 -0.27 5.91
N MET A 260 4.04 0.40 5.35
CA MET A 260 3.00 -0.29 4.58
C MET A 260 3.57 -0.99 3.34
N TYR A 261 4.53 -0.38 2.64
CA TYR A 261 5.19 -1.01 1.49
C TYR A 261 5.98 -2.25 1.91
N CYS A 262 6.79 -2.15 2.97
CA CYS A 262 7.57 -3.27 3.48
C CYS A 262 6.68 -4.44 3.92
N TRP A 263 5.63 -4.14 4.69
CA TRP A 263 4.72 -5.14 5.23
C TRP A 263 4.04 -5.96 4.12
N HIS A 264 3.50 -5.30 3.10
CA HIS A 264 2.80 -5.99 2.02
C HIS A 264 3.76 -6.62 0.99
N ALA A 265 4.99 -6.11 0.86
CA ALA A 265 6.02 -6.79 0.07
C ALA A 265 6.45 -8.12 0.74
N GLU A 266 6.57 -8.13 2.06
CA GLU A 266 6.86 -9.36 2.83
C GLU A 266 5.73 -10.39 2.69
N ASP A 267 4.47 -9.95 2.69
CA ASP A 267 3.32 -10.83 2.47
C ASP A 267 3.39 -11.53 1.10
N ILE A 268 3.72 -10.81 0.02
CA ILE A 268 3.95 -11.43 -1.30
C ILE A 268 5.09 -12.46 -1.23
N LEU A 269 6.22 -12.09 -0.61
CA LEU A 269 7.38 -12.99 -0.50
C LEU A 269 7.02 -14.26 0.26
N TYR A 270 6.31 -14.13 1.37
CA TYR A 270 5.82 -15.25 2.17
C TYR A 270 4.95 -16.20 1.34
N GLN A 271 3.98 -15.65 0.60
CA GLN A 271 3.09 -16.46 -0.22
C GLN A 271 3.82 -17.15 -1.39
N LEU A 272 4.82 -16.51 -1.99
CA LEU A 272 5.67 -17.13 -3.03
C LEU A 272 6.50 -18.30 -2.48
N MET A 273 7.07 -18.15 -1.29
CA MET A 273 7.81 -19.23 -0.64
C MET A 273 6.89 -20.40 -0.31
N SER A 274 5.71 -20.14 0.25
CA SER A 274 4.69 -21.16 0.55
C SER A 274 4.27 -21.94 -0.70
N ALA A 275 4.11 -21.26 -1.84
CA ALA A 275 3.82 -21.90 -3.13
C ALA A 275 4.94 -22.86 -3.55
N SER A 276 6.19 -22.40 -3.42
CA SER A 276 7.37 -23.19 -3.74
C SER A 276 7.45 -24.44 -2.86
N TYR A 277 7.27 -24.30 -1.54
CA TYR A 277 7.26 -25.44 -0.62
C TYR A 277 6.14 -26.44 -0.92
N SER A 278 4.93 -25.94 -1.20
CA SER A 278 3.79 -26.79 -1.56
C SER A 278 4.06 -27.59 -2.84
N TYR A 279 4.68 -26.95 -3.83
CA TYR A 279 5.10 -27.60 -5.06
C TYR A 279 6.19 -28.66 -4.83
N TYR A 280 7.21 -28.38 -4.02
CA TYR A 280 8.24 -29.36 -3.67
C TYR A 280 7.67 -30.56 -2.91
N ALA A 281 6.73 -30.33 -1.98
CA ALA A 281 6.07 -31.41 -1.24
C ALA A 281 5.23 -32.30 -2.17
N LEU A 282 4.51 -31.70 -3.13
CA LEU A 282 3.77 -32.41 -4.17
C LEU A 282 4.68 -33.28 -5.04
N LEU A 283 5.78 -32.70 -5.55
CA LEU A 283 6.74 -33.45 -6.38
C LEU A 283 7.34 -34.64 -5.64
N ARG A 284 7.66 -34.48 -4.36
CA ARG A 284 8.19 -35.57 -3.55
C ARG A 284 7.18 -36.72 -3.42
N GLN A 285 5.90 -36.42 -3.19
CA GLN A 285 4.86 -37.43 -3.11
C GLN A 285 4.65 -38.19 -4.42
N VAL A 286 4.77 -37.51 -5.56
CA VAL A 286 4.66 -38.14 -6.89
C VAL A 286 5.87 -39.02 -7.19
N ASN A 287 7.07 -38.60 -6.77
CA ASN A 287 8.31 -39.33 -7.03
C ASN A 287 8.56 -40.50 -6.05
N ASP A 288 7.88 -40.52 -4.91
CA ASP A 288 7.91 -41.62 -3.93
C ASP A 288 6.85 -42.72 -4.25
N LYS A 289 6.00 -42.54 -5.27
CA LYS A 289 5.08 -43.58 -5.82
C LYS A 289 5.73 -44.32 -6.99
#